data_AF-A0A8I2ZSC8-F1
#
_entry.id   AF-A0A8I2ZSC8-F1
#
_cell.length_a   1.000
_cell.length_b   1.000
_cell.length_c   1.000
_cell.angle_alpha   90.00
_cell.angle_beta   90.00
_cell.angle_gamma   90.00
#
_symmetry.space_group_name_H-M   'P 1'
#
loop_
_entity.id
_entity.type
_entity.pdbx_description
1 polymer ?
#
loop_
_entity_poly.entity_id
_entity_poly.type
_entity_poly.pdbx_seq_one_letter_code
_entity_poly.pdbx_strand_id
1 'polypeptide(L)'
;MRPSQILLGGGGVPKGKFNHYLGDWGNIGGEKQRGIITFGVSANRQNPFAGAGHDAVFNTFRRFRGSVLYVVPPLVAAYYAMDWAIHRNEYLNSKAGLAEFAGEEE
;
A
#
# COMPACT_ATOMS: atom_id res chain seq x y z
N MET A 1 -5.11 -22.77 35.15
CA MET A 1 -4.52 -21.41 35.15
C MET A 1 -5.19 -20.62 34.03
N ARG A 2 -5.73 -19.42 34.31
CA ARG A 2 -6.24 -18.53 33.26
C ARG A 2 -5.06 -17.69 32.76
N PRO A 3 -4.77 -17.65 31.44
CA PRO A 3 -3.73 -16.77 30.93
C PRO A 3 -4.10 -15.32 31.26
N SER A 4 -3.19 -14.59 31.91
CA SER A 4 -3.38 -13.17 32.17
C SER A 4 -3.48 -12.43 30.85
N GLN A 5 -4.53 -11.65 30.67
CA GLN A 5 -4.71 -10.78 29.51
C GLN A 5 -3.47 -9.89 29.34
N ILE A 6 -2.91 -9.88 28.13
CA ILE A 6 -1.80 -9.00 27.78
C ILE A 6 -2.30 -7.56 27.99
N LEU A 7 -1.71 -6.86 28.96
CA LEU A 7 -1.99 -5.45 29.20
C LEU A 7 -1.34 -4.65 28.07
N LEU A 8 -2.09 -4.44 27.00
CA LEU A 8 -1.78 -3.50 25.93
C LEU A 8 -2.01 -2.07 26.47
N GLY A 9 -1.02 -1.54 27.18
CA GLY A 9 -1.07 -0.20 27.75
C GLY A 9 0.26 0.51 27.54
N GLY A 10 0.27 1.48 26.63
CA GLY A 10 1.38 2.41 26.45
C GLY A 10 1.73 3.11 27.76
N GLY A 11 3.03 3.21 28.03
CA GLY A 11 3.62 3.49 29.35
C GLY A 11 3.42 4.84 30.05
N GLY A 12 2.37 5.59 29.76
CA GLY A 12 2.11 6.87 30.40
C GLY A 12 1.27 6.75 31.68
N VAL A 13 1.84 7.06 32.85
CA VAL A 13 1.08 7.29 34.09
C VAL A 13 0.62 8.75 34.18
N PRO A 14 -0.62 9.08 34.60
CA PRO A 14 -1.85 8.33 34.50
C PRO A 14 -2.97 9.15 33.78
N LYS A 15 -3.20 8.89 32.49
CA LYS A 15 -4.52 8.97 31.81
C LYS A 15 -4.43 8.13 30.53
N GLY A 16 -5.25 7.08 30.41
CA GLY A 16 -5.23 6.18 29.24
C GLY A 16 -4.72 4.75 29.49
N LYS A 17 -4.91 4.20 30.71
CA LYS A 17 -4.52 2.81 31.04
C LYS A 17 -5.20 1.74 30.15
N PHE A 18 -6.23 2.14 29.41
CA PHE A 18 -6.98 1.35 28.44
C PHE A 18 -7.15 2.17 27.15
N ASN A 19 -7.19 1.51 25.98
CA ASN A 19 -7.29 2.09 24.62
C ASN A 19 -6.02 2.73 24.03
N HIS A 20 -4.82 2.36 24.51
CA HIS A 20 -3.55 2.84 23.93
C HIS A 20 -2.59 1.68 23.63
N TYR A 21 -2.26 1.51 22.35
CA TYR A 21 -1.39 0.43 21.84
C TYR A 21 0.08 0.83 21.65
N LEU A 22 0.42 2.09 21.95
CA LEU A 22 1.76 2.64 21.81
C LEU A 22 2.07 3.55 23.00
N GLY A 23 3.25 3.39 23.61
CA GLY A 23 3.78 4.28 24.63
C GLY A 23 5.00 5.09 24.16
N ASP A 24 5.73 5.69 25.11
CA ASP A 24 6.90 6.53 24.84
C ASP A 24 8.22 5.74 24.92
N TRP A 25 9.35 6.40 24.65
CA TRP A 25 10.68 5.85 24.81
C TRP A 25 10.88 5.25 26.21
N GLY A 26 11.37 4.02 26.25
CA GLY A 26 11.50 3.23 27.49
C GLY A 26 10.25 2.46 27.90
N ASN A 27 9.08 2.73 27.31
CA ASN A 27 7.85 1.97 27.56
C ASN A 27 6.89 1.97 26.35
N ILE A 28 7.39 1.53 25.20
CA ILE A 28 6.72 1.54 23.90
C ILE A 28 5.47 0.62 23.86
N GLY A 29 5.39 -0.37 24.75
CA GLY A 29 4.24 -1.29 24.83
C GLY A 29 4.35 -2.55 23.94
N GLY A 30 5.52 -2.81 23.37
CA GLY A 30 5.81 -4.06 22.65
C GLY A 30 6.10 -5.25 23.58
N GLU A 31 6.32 -6.42 22.99
CA GLU A 31 6.72 -7.62 23.74
C GLU A 31 8.08 -7.45 24.42
N LYS A 32 8.31 -8.18 25.52
CA LYS A 32 9.60 -8.16 26.23
C LYS A 32 10.68 -8.78 25.36
N GLN A 33 11.68 -8.00 24.97
CA GLN A 33 12.81 -8.45 24.16
C GLN A 33 14.01 -8.77 25.06
N ARG A 34 14.64 -9.94 24.89
CA ARG A 34 15.88 -10.33 25.58
C ARG A 34 16.77 -11.12 24.64
N GLY A 35 18.06 -10.80 24.60
CA GLY A 35 19.07 -11.56 23.84
C GLY A 35 19.23 -11.14 22.37
N ILE A 36 18.60 -10.06 21.92
CA ILE A 36 18.78 -9.51 20.57
C ILE A 36 19.90 -8.46 20.63
N ILE A 37 20.94 -8.65 19.82
CA ILE A 37 22.08 -7.72 19.72
C ILE A 37 22.06 -7.12 18.32
N THR A 38 21.95 -5.79 18.24
CA THR A 38 21.93 -5.06 16.96
C THR A 38 23.23 -4.27 16.80
N PHE A 39 23.88 -4.43 15.65
CA PHE A 39 25.10 -3.71 15.31
C PHE A 39 24.81 -2.63 14.26
N GLY A 40 25.54 -1.53 14.32
CA GLY A 40 25.46 -0.45 13.32
C GLY A 40 26.83 0.18 13.10
N VAL A 41 27.05 0.68 11.88
CA VAL A 41 28.25 1.45 11.50
C VAL A 41 27.86 2.92 11.36
N SER A 42 28.71 3.84 11.85
CA SER A 42 28.50 5.29 11.69
C SER A 42 28.30 5.65 10.21
N ALA A 43 27.32 6.50 9.91
CA ALA A 43 27.00 6.92 8.53
C ALA A 43 28.21 7.56 7.82
N ASN A 44 29.06 8.30 8.55
CA ASN A 44 30.26 8.93 8.01
C ASN A 44 31.36 7.92 7.59
N ARG A 45 31.18 6.63 7.93
CA ARG A 45 32.09 5.53 7.55
C ARG A 45 31.50 4.62 6.47
N GLN A 46 30.35 4.96 5.91
CA GLN A 46 29.70 4.22 4.84
C GLN A 46 29.70 5.05 3.55
N ASN A 47 29.70 4.39 2.39
CA ASN A 47 29.41 5.04 1.13
C ASN A 47 27.89 5.05 0.92
N PRO A 48 27.23 6.23 0.87
CA PRO A 48 25.77 6.33 0.77
C PRO A 48 25.15 5.67 -0.48
N PHE A 49 25.93 5.52 -1.55
CA PHE A 49 25.46 4.95 -2.83
C PHE A 49 26.12 3.61 -3.18
N ALA A 50 26.77 2.97 -2.21
CA ALA A 50 27.31 1.63 -2.43
C ALA A 50 26.20 0.68 -2.90
N GLY A 51 26.40 0.03 -4.06
CA GLY A 51 25.44 -0.92 -4.63
C GLY A 51 24.18 -0.30 -5.26
N ALA A 52 24.01 1.03 -5.19
CA ALA A 52 22.76 1.69 -5.59
C ALA A 52 22.35 1.39 -7.04
N GLY A 53 23.29 1.35 -7.99
CA GLY A 53 22.97 1.05 -9.40
C GLY A 53 22.44 -0.38 -9.61
N HIS A 54 23.14 -1.38 -9.08
CA HIS A 54 22.72 -2.78 -9.18
C HIS A 54 21.39 -3.01 -8.45
N ASP A 55 21.27 -2.50 -7.22
CA ASP A 55 20.07 -2.71 -6.41
C ASP A 55 18.88 -1.92 -6.95
N ALA A 56 19.07 -0.68 -7.43
CA ALA A 56 18.00 0.10 -8.03
C ALA A 56 17.41 -0.56 -9.27
N VAL A 57 18.18 -1.34 -10.03
CA VAL A 57 17.66 -2.04 -11.21
C VAL A 57 17.07 -3.40 -10.81
N PHE A 58 17.89 -4.29 -10.25
CA PHE A 58 17.48 -5.69 -10.06
C PHE A 58 16.52 -5.87 -8.89
N ASN A 59 16.76 -5.19 -7.76
CA ASN A 59 15.87 -5.30 -6.61
C ASN A 59 14.52 -4.63 -6.88
N THR A 60 14.51 -3.51 -7.59
CA THR A 60 13.28 -2.82 -7.99
C THR A 60 12.46 -3.68 -8.95
N PHE A 61 13.07 -4.26 -9.99
CA PHE A 61 12.36 -5.16 -10.89
C PHE A 61 11.82 -6.39 -10.16
N ARG A 62 12.61 -6.98 -9.25
CA ARG A 62 12.18 -8.11 -8.41
C ARG A 62 10.97 -7.77 -7.55
N ARG A 63 10.86 -6.54 -7.04
CA ARG A 63 9.68 -6.06 -6.30
C ARG A 63 8.49 -5.81 -7.23
N PHE A 64 8.72 -5.11 -8.34
CA PHE A 64 7.70 -4.80 -9.34
C PHE A 64 7.00 -6.06 -9.86
N ARG A 65 7.76 -7.08 -10.27
CA ARG A 65 7.17 -8.32 -10.82
C ARG A 65 6.24 -9.06 -9.84
N GLY A 66 6.44 -8.90 -8.53
CA GLY A 66 5.59 -9.53 -7.51
C GLY A 66 4.24 -8.85 -7.35
N SER A 67 4.15 -7.56 -7.73
CA SER A 67 2.94 -6.74 -7.54
C SER A 67 2.23 -6.41 -8.85
N VAL A 68 2.94 -6.44 -9.98
CA VAL A 68 2.42 -5.98 -11.29
C VAL A 68 1.12 -6.67 -11.69
N LEU A 69 0.97 -7.96 -11.40
CA LEU A 69 -0.23 -8.73 -11.76
C LEU A 69 -1.46 -8.40 -10.90
N TYR A 70 -1.29 -7.73 -9.77
CA TYR A 70 -2.42 -7.24 -8.98
C TYR A 70 -2.87 -5.85 -9.42
N VAL A 71 -2.00 -5.10 -10.08
CA VAL A 71 -2.23 -3.70 -10.46
C VAL A 71 -2.62 -3.58 -11.94
N VAL A 72 -1.89 -4.25 -12.84
CA VAL A 72 -2.06 -4.08 -14.28
C VAL A 72 -3.39 -4.62 -14.79
N PRO A 73 -3.85 -5.84 -14.44
CA PRO A 73 -5.12 -6.35 -14.97
C PRO A 73 -6.35 -5.47 -14.71
N PRO A 74 -6.60 -4.96 -13.47
CA PRO A 74 -7.74 -4.08 -13.26
C PRO A 74 -7.58 -2.73 -13.98
N LEU A 75 -6.36 -2.19 -14.09
CA LEU A 75 -6.13 -0.95 -14.83
C LEU A 75 -6.36 -1.11 -16.34
N VAL A 76 -5.92 -2.23 -16.92
CA VAL A 76 -6.15 -2.55 -18.33
C VAL A 76 -7.65 -2.72 -18.60
N ALA A 77 -8.36 -3.44 -17.73
CA ALA A 77 -9.81 -3.59 -17.84
C ALA A 77 -10.53 -2.23 -17.75
N ALA A 78 -10.15 -1.38 -16.79
CA ALA A 78 -10.73 -0.05 -16.64
C ALA A 78 -10.43 0.86 -17.86
N TYR A 79 -9.23 0.78 -18.42
CA TYR A 79 -8.85 1.53 -19.61
C TYR A 79 -9.72 1.16 -20.80
N TYR A 80 -9.89 -0.13 -21.09
CA TYR A 80 -10.73 -0.58 -22.19
C TYR A 80 -12.23 -0.32 -21.96
N ALA A 81 -12.70 -0.44 -20.72
CA ALA A 81 -14.09 -0.09 -20.39
C ALA A 81 -14.36 1.39 -20.61
N MET A 82 -13.42 2.26 -20.25
CA MET A 82 -13.50 3.70 -20.48
C MET A 82 -13.46 4.03 -21.97
N ASP A 83 -12.54 3.42 -22.72
CA ASP A 83 -12.41 3.61 -24.16
C ASP A 83 -13.70 3.21 -24.90
N TRP A 84 -14.28 2.06 -24.54
CA TRP A 84 -15.58 1.65 -25.05
C TRP A 84 -16.69 2.64 -24.70
N ALA A 85 -16.74 3.11 -23.45
CA ALA A 85 -17.77 4.04 -23.01
C ALA A 85 -17.69 5.39 -23.75
N ILE A 86 -16.48 5.90 -24.01
CA ILE A 86 -16.26 7.14 -24.77
C ILE A 86 -16.74 6.96 -26.21
N HIS A 87 -16.28 5.91 -26.91
CA HIS A 87 -16.68 5.67 -28.29
C HIS A 87 -18.19 5.42 -28.42
N ARG A 88 -18.79 4.69 -27.48
CA ARG A 88 -20.24 4.47 -27.48
C ARG A 88 -21.01 5.77 -27.25
N ASN A 89 -20.55 6.60 -26.33
CA ASN A 89 -21.16 7.91 -26.05
C ASN A 89 -21.08 8.85 -27.26
N GLU A 90 -19.92 8.94 -27.90
CA GLU A 90 -19.74 9.74 -29.12
C GLU A 90 -20.62 9.25 -30.27
N TYR A 91 -20.69 7.93 -30.46
CA TYR A 91 -21.52 7.34 -31.50
C TYR A 91 -23.02 7.58 -31.25
N LEU A 92 -23.52 7.41 -30.03
CA LEU A 92 -24.92 7.68 -29.68
C LEU A 92 -25.31 9.15 -29.90
N ASN A 93 -24.39 10.08 -29.65
CA ASN A 93 -24.59 11.51 -29.91
C ASN A 93 -24.28 11.91 -31.37
N SER A 94 -23.86 10.98 -32.22
CA SER A 94 -23.64 11.22 -33.64
C SER A 94 -24.96 11.20 -34.41
N LYS A 95 -24.98 11.78 -35.61
CA LYS A 95 -26.17 11.76 -36.47
C LYS A 95 -26.60 10.33 -36.84
N ALA A 96 -25.65 9.42 -37.04
CA ALA A 96 -25.94 8.03 -37.35
C ALA A 96 -26.55 7.31 -36.14
N GLY A 97 -25.98 7.50 -34.94
CA GLY A 97 -26.51 6.91 -33.71
C GLY A 97 -27.90 7.43 -33.34
N LEU A 98 -28.16 8.72 -33.53
CA LEU A 98 -29.50 9.29 -33.36
C LEU A 98 -30.49 8.67 -34.35
N ALA A 99 -30.12 8.48 -35.62
CA ALA A 99 -31.01 7.85 -36.60
C ALA A 99 -31.32 6.39 -36.28
N GLU A 100 -30.39 5.68 -35.63
CA GLU A 100 -30.53 4.26 -35.30
C GLU A 100 -31.26 4.02 -33.97
N PHE A 101 -31.03 4.86 -32.96
CA PHE A 101 -31.53 4.61 -31.59
C PHE A 101 -32.59 5.61 -31.08
N ALA A 102 -32.87 6.73 -31.78
CA ALA A 102 -33.84 7.73 -31.29
C ALA A 102 -35.30 7.28 -31.29
N GLY A 103 -35.63 6.16 -31.96
CA GLY A 103 -36.98 5.59 -32.01
C GLY A 103 -37.18 4.34 -31.15
N GLU A 104 -36.13 3.84 -30.48
CA GLU A 104 -36.18 2.62 -29.68
C GLU A 104 -36.50 2.86 -28.18
N GLU A 105 -36.71 4.11 -27.76
CA GLU A 105 -37.11 4.48 -26.38
C GLU A 105 -38.64 4.36 -26.11
N GLU A 106 -39.37 3.47 -26.80
CA GLU A 106 -40.76 3.08 -26.45
C GLU A 106 -40.87 1.69 -25.82
#